data_AF-A0A957KA69-F1
#
_entry.id   AF-A0A957KA69-F1
#
_cell.length_a   1.000
_cell.length_b   1.000
_cell.length_c   1.000
_cell.angle_alpha   90.00
_cell.angle_beta   90.00
_cell.angle_gamma   90.00
#
_symmetry.space_group_name_H-M   'P 1'
#
loop_
_entity.id
_entity.type
_entity.pdbx_description
1 polymer ?
#
loop_
_entity_poly.entity_id
_entity_poly.type
_entity_poly.pdbx_seq_one_letter_code
_entity_poly.pdbx_strand_id
1 'polypeptide(L)'
;MRFHVPTSRGWLNGGIIVILACAVYFLPSGPAPTGNLSVLLAISLLWLVPTLTWHDRIPGRRDLQLLTAAGLTFLCTSLVTLLWHYLPGPVSRTGLIMTMAIFGWLPSWLPRQQPAVLPPRSYRYLWVALLLFTILLRWPNLGYKELQGDEGIVMNRAAAALLGDDNELFLHQKGPIEILLPMMIWQASGAIHDLWLKVPFAIASTLTVFVVASLGSFLW
;
A
#
# COMPACT_ATOMS: atom_id res chain seq x y z
N MET A 1 20.59 -35.62 -2.70
CA MET A 1 19.52 -35.42 -1.68
C MET A 1 18.60 -34.30 -2.16
N ARG A 2 17.35 -34.61 -2.52
CA ARG A 2 16.32 -33.59 -2.84
C ARG A 2 15.69 -33.17 -1.51
N PHE A 3 15.98 -31.96 -1.03
CA PHE A 3 15.26 -31.40 0.10
C PHE A 3 13.81 -31.17 -0.30
N HIS A 4 12.91 -31.89 0.35
CA HIS A 4 11.48 -31.70 0.22
C HIS A 4 11.14 -30.37 0.91
N VAL A 5 11.12 -29.28 0.14
CA VAL A 5 10.72 -27.96 0.66
C VAL A 5 9.21 -28.05 0.94
N PRO A 6 8.76 -27.94 2.19
CA PRO A 6 7.34 -27.97 2.50
C PRO A 6 6.65 -26.82 1.75
N THR A 7 5.71 -27.19 0.88
CA THR A 7 4.92 -26.26 0.08
C THR A 7 3.97 -25.52 1.02
N SER A 8 4.42 -24.37 1.55
CA SER A 8 3.61 -23.48 2.40
C SER A 8 2.49 -22.83 1.55
N ARG A 9 1.43 -23.60 1.28
CA ARG A 9 0.17 -23.16 0.65
C ARG A 9 -0.63 -22.19 1.52
N GLY A 10 -0.32 -22.10 2.82
CA GLY A 10 -1.10 -21.29 3.78
C GLY A 10 -1.17 -19.79 3.46
N TRP A 11 -0.10 -19.19 2.95
CA TRP A 11 -0.06 -17.74 2.66
C TRP A 11 -0.88 -17.36 1.41
N LEU A 12 -0.92 -18.24 0.40
CA LEU A 12 -1.78 -18.06 -0.77
C LEU A 12 -3.26 -18.08 -0.37
N ASN A 13 -3.63 -18.96 0.57
CA ASN A 13 -4.99 -19.03 1.09
C ASN A 13 -5.36 -17.76 1.87
N GLY A 14 -4.44 -17.20 2.66
CA GLY A 14 -4.68 -15.94 3.39
C GLY A 14 -4.92 -14.75 2.46
N GLY A 15 -4.11 -14.60 1.41
CA GLY A 15 -4.31 -13.54 0.40
C GLY A 15 -5.63 -13.68 -0.35
N ILE A 16 -6.02 -14.91 -0.71
CA ILE A 16 -7.31 -15.22 -1.34
C ILE A 16 -8.47 -14.88 -0.40
N ILE A 17 -8.37 -15.21 0.89
CA ILE A 17 -9.40 -14.87 1.89
C ILE A 17 -9.54 -13.35 2.03
N VAL A 18 -8.45 -12.59 2.05
CA VAL A 18 -8.52 -11.12 2.13
C VAL A 18 -9.10 -10.53 0.84
N ILE A 19 -8.69 -11.01 -0.33
CA ILE A 19 -9.24 -10.56 -1.61
C ILE A 19 -10.73 -10.89 -1.70
N LEU A 20 -11.14 -12.11 -1.31
CA LEU A 20 -12.55 -12.52 -1.29
C LEU A 20 -13.35 -11.75 -0.24
N ALA A 21 -12.79 -11.50 0.95
CA ALA A 21 -13.45 -10.69 1.97
C ALA A 21 -13.61 -9.23 1.51
N CYS A 22 -12.59 -8.67 0.86
CA CYS A 22 -12.68 -7.33 0.26
C CYS A 22 -13.68 -7.32 -0.90
N ALA A 23 -13.66 -8.31 -1.78
CA ALA A 23 -14.62 -8.44 -2.87
C ALA A 23 -16.05 -8.54 -2.33
N VAL A 24 -16.32 -9.41 -1.37
CA VAL A 24 -17.65 -9.56 -0.76
C VAL A 24 -18.08 -8.28 -0.02
N TYR A 25 -17.17 -7.60 0.65
CA TYR A 25 -17.47 -6.37 1.40
C TYR A 25 -17.66 -5.14 0.50
N PHE A 26 -16.97 -5.08 -0.64
CA PHE A 26 -16.99 -3.94 -1.57
C PHE A 26 -17.88 -4.14 -2.80
N LEU A 27 -18.30 -5.37 -3.13
CA LEU A 27 -19.22 -5.67 -4.24
C LEU A 27 -20.74 -5.52 -3.97
N PRO A 28 -21.27 -5.13 -2.78
CA PRO A 28 -22.70 -4.86 -2.72
C PRO A 28 -23.05 -3.64 -3.58
N SER A 29 -24.13 -3.73 -4.34
CA SER A 29 -24.80 -2.62 -5.06
C SER A 29 -25.40 -1.55 -4.13
N GLY A 30 -24.94 -1.48 -2.88
CA GLY A 30 -25.39 -0.54 -1.84
C GLY A 30 -24.38 0.58 -1.58
N PRO A 31 -24.73 1.54 -0.70
CA PRO A 31 -23.81 2.59 -0.29
C PRO A 31 -22.54 1.97 0.29
N ALA A 32 -21.40 2.61 -0.01
CA ALA A 32 -20.11 2.15 0.50
C ALA A 32 -20.19 1.97 2.01
N PRO A 33 -19.70 0.85 2.57
CA PRO A 33 -19.62 0.70 4.01
C PRO A 33 -18.74 1.83 4.55
N THR A 34 -19.33 2.77 5.28
CA THR A 34 -18.62 3.90 5.87
C THR A 34 -18.06 3.49 7.23
N GLY A 35 -16.77 3.78 7.47
CA GLY A 35 -16.13 3.56 8.77
C GLY A 35 -14.74 2.93 8.70
N ASN A 36 -14.09 2.84 9.86
CA ASN A 36 -12.68 2.44 9.96
C ASN A 36 -12.36 1.06 9.38
N LEU A 37 -13.29 0.11 9.47
CA LEU A 37 -13.09 -1.22 8.91
C LEU A 37 -12.94 -1.19 7.38
N SER A 38 -13.77 -0.41 6.69
CA SER A 38 -13.69 -0.26 5.23
C SER A 38 -12.34 0.30 4.79
N VAL A 39 -11.80 1.26 5.56
CA VAL A 39 -10.50 1.86 5.27
C VAL A 39 -9.37 0.89 5.54
N LEU A 40 -9.43 0.13 6.64
CA LEU A 40 -8.47 -0.93 6.93
C LEU A 40 -8.47 -2.02 5.86
N LEU A 41 -9.63 -2.42 5.36
CA LEU A 41 -9.75 -3.37 4.25
C LEU A 41 -9.19 -2.79 2.95
N ALA A 42 -9.48 -1.53 2.65
CA ALA A 42 -8.91 -0.84 1.49
C ALA A 42 -7.38 -0.78 1.57
N ILE A 43 -6.81 -0.35 2.71
CA ILE A 43 -5.35 -0.34 2.94
C ILE A 43 -4.76 -1.74 2.81
N SER A 44 -5.43 -2.75 3.35
CA SER A 44 -4.98 -4.13 3.26
C SER A 44 -4.94 -4.61 1.82
N LEU A 45 -5.99 -4.32 1.04
CA LEU A 45 -6.07 -4.68 -0.37
C LEU A 45 -5.06 -3.91 -1.23
N LEU A 46 -4.89 -2.61 -0.97
CA LEU A 46 -4.07 -1.72 -1.78
C LEU A 46 -2.58 -1.89 -1.52
N TRP A 47 -2.18 -2.24 -0.29
CA TRP A 47 -0.76 -2.33 0.08
C TRP A 47 -0.35 -3.63 0.72
N LEU A 48 -1.08 -4.14 1.71
CA LEU A 48 -0.62 -5.32 2.46
C LEU A 48 -0.59 -6.57 1.56
N VAL A 49 -1.69 -6.85 0.85
CA VAL A 49 -1.80 -8.03 -0.01
C VAL A 49 -0.77 -8.00 -1.15
N PRO A 50 -0.64 -6.93 -1.96
CA PRO A 50 0.37 -6.89 -3.02
C PRO A 50 1.80 -6.97 -2.46
N THR A 51 2.08 -6.34 -1.32
CA THR A 51 3.40 -6.42 -0.68
C THR A 51 3.75 -7.86 -0.33
N LEU A 52 2.82 -8.60 0.28
CA LEU A 52 3.04 -9.99 0.66
C LEU A 52 3.16 -10.92 -0.56
N THR A 53 2.40 -10.68 -1.63
CA THR A 53 2.49 -11.49 -2.85
C THR A 53 3.79 -11.23 -3.61
N TRP A 54 4.26 -10.00 -3.67
CA TRP A 54 5.55 -9.62 -4.28
C TRP A 54 6.76 -10.06 -3.45
N HIS A 55 6.68 -10.04 -2.12
CA HIS A 55 7.78 -10.41 -1.21
C HIS A 55 8.45 -11.74 -1.58
N ASP A 56 7.65 -12.78 -1.86
CA ASP A 56 8.16 -14.12 -2.18
C ASP A 56 8.74 -14.25 -3.60
N ARG A 57 8.63 -13.20 -4.43
CA ARG A 57 9.02 -13.19 -5.85
C ARG A 57 10.26 -12.36 -6.11
N ILE A 58 10.65 -11.52 -5.16
CA ILE A 58 11.85 -10.71 -5.25
C ILE A 58 13.02 -11.53 -4.71
N PRO A 59 14.16 -11.65 -5.42
CA PRO A 59 15.33 -12.33 -4.90
C PRO A 59 16.03 -11.49 -3.82
N GLY A 60 16.66 -12.13 -2.84
CA GLY A 60 17.51 -11.45 -1.86
C GLY A 60 17.27 -11.85 -0.40
N ARG A 61 17.67 -10.96 0.51
CA ARG A 61 17.43 -11.10 1.96
C ARG A 61 15.99 -10.74 2.30
N ARG A 62 15.37 -11.40 3.28
CA ARG A 62 13.96 -11.19 3.66
C ARG A 62 13.59 -9.75 4.02
N ASP A 63 14.47 -9.04 4.72
CA ASP A 63 14.27 -7.63 5.06
C ASP A 63 14.22 -6.76 3.79
N LEU A 64 15.22 -6.90 2.92
CA LEU A 64 15.26 -6.20 1.64
C LEU A 64 14.12 -6.60 0.69
N GLN A 65 13.75 -7.88 0.66
CA GLN A 65 12.62 -8.39 -0.11
C GLN A 65 11.33 -7.68 0.31
N LEU A 66 11.07 -7.59 1.63
CA LEU A 66 9.86 -6.94 2.14
C LEU A 66 9.85 -5.45 1.83
N LEU A 67 10.98 -4.75 2.03
CA LEU A 67 11.09 -3.32 1.74
C LEU A 67 10.93 -3.04 0.24
N THR A 68 11.53 -3.86 -0.60
CA THR A 68 11.41 -3.73 -2.06
C THR A 68 10.00 -4.03 -2.52
N ALA A 69 9.36 -5.08 -1.97
CA ALA A 69 7.97 -5.42 -2.27
C ALA A 69 7.01 -4.31 -1.85
N ALA A 70 7.22 -3.72 -0.68
CA ALA A 70 6.41 -2.61 -0.18
C ALA A 70 6.59 -1.37 -1.05
N GLY A 71 7.83 -0.99 -1.38
CA GLY A 71 8.12 0.13 -2.29
C GLY A 71 7.55 -0.07 -3.69
N LEU A 72 7.68 -1.28 -4.25
CA LEU A 72 7.10 -1.65 -5.54
C LEU A 72 5.57 -1.56 -5.50
N THR A 73 4.95 -2.01 -4.41
CA THR A 73 3.51 -1.89 -4.22
C THR A 73 3.08 -0.43 -4.18
N PHE A 74 3.74 0.43 -3.39
CA PHE A 74 3.47 1.87 -3.37
C PHE A 74 3.56 2.51 -4.77
N LEU A 75 4.63 2.19 -5.52
CA LEU A 75 4.85 2.68 -6.87
C LEU A 75 3.72 2.23 -7.80
N CYS A 76 3.44 0.93 -7.86
CA CYS A 76 2.46 0.37 -8.78
C CYS A 76 1.05 0.80 -8.44
N THR A 77 0.66 0.85 -7.16
CA THR A 77 -0.66 1.34 -6.76
C THR A 77 -0.82 2.81 -7.17
N SER A 78 0.23 3.65 -7.01
CA SER A 78 0.19 5.04 -7.47
C SER A 78 0.07 5.15 -9.00
N LEU A 79 0.84 4.35 -9.74
CA LEU A 79 0.80 4.34 -11.21
C LEU A 79 -0.53 3.83 -11.74
N VAL A 80 -1.09 2.76 -11.16
CA VAL A 80 -2.40 2.23 -11.57
C VAL A 80 -3.50 3.24 -11.31
N THR A 81 -3.49 3.93 -10.16
CA THR A 81 -4.48 4.99 -9.89
C THR A 81 -4.30 6.16 -10.85
N LEU A 82 -3.06 6.55 -11.17
CA LEU A 82 -2.81 7.58 -12.19
C LEU A 82 -3.34 7.16 -13.56
N LEU A 83 -3.07 5.92 -13.99
CA LEU A 83 -3.58 5.37 -15.25
C LEU A 83 -5.11 5.31 -15.28
N TRP A 84 -5.75 5.03 -14.15
CA TRP A 84 -7.21 5.08 -14.04
C TRP A 84 -7.75 6.50 -14.19
N HIS A 85 -7.07 7.49 -13.62
CA HIS A 85 -7.45 8.91 -13.77
C HIS A 85 -7.29 9.43 -15.20
N TYR A 86 -6.37 8.86 -15.98
CA TYR A 86 -6.23 9.21 -17.40
C TYR A 86 -7.39 8.73 -18.27
N LEU A 87 -8.26 7.84 -17.76
CA LEU A 87 -9.42 7.36 -18.49
C LEU A 87 -10.59 8.33 -18.27
N PRO A 88 -11.24 8.82 -19.34
CA PRO A 88 -12.17 9.92 -19.24
C PRO A 88 -13.39 9.57 -18.37
N GLY A 89 -13.76 10.50 -17.52
CA GLY A 89 -14.94 10.41 -16.65
C GLY A 89 -14.61 9.99 -15.21
N PRO A 90 -15.64 9.79 -14.38
CA PRO A 90 -15.45 9.53 -12.95
C PRO A 90 -14.67 8.24 -12.69
N VAL A 91 -13.75 8.28 -11.73
CA VAL A 91 -12.96 7.11 -11.34
C VAL A 91 -13.89 6.04 -10.74
N SER A 92 -14.14 4.95 -11.47
CA SER A 92 -15.01 3.88 -10.98
C SER A 92 -14.41 3.17 -9.77
N ARG A 93 -15.15 3.15 -8.65
CA ARG A 93 -14.74 2.41 -7.44
C ARG A 93 -14.51 0.93 -7.72
N THR A 94 -15.48 0.29 -8.37
CA THR A 94 -15.40 -1.14 -8.70
C THR A 94 -14.25 -1.41 -9.65
N GLY A 95 -14.05 -0.54 -10.65
CA GLY A 95 -12.91 -0.64 -11.57
C GLY A 95 -11.58 -0.57 -10.82
N LEU A 96 -11.41 0.42 -9.95
CA LEU A 96 -10.21 0.59 -9.14
C LEU A 96 -9.94 -0.65 -8.25
N ILE A 97 -10.93 -1.12 -7.50
CA ILE A 97 -10.80 -2.27 -6.60
C ILE A 97 -10.43 -3.54 -7.38
N MET A 98 -11.09 -3.79 -8.51
CA MET A 98 -10.81 -4.94 -9.36
C MET A 98 -9.40 -4.89 -9.94
N THR A 99 -8.97 -3.75 -10.49
CA THR A 99 -7.62 -3.58 -11.03
C THR A 99 -6.57 -3.79 -9.95
N MET A 100 -6.79 -3.27 -8.73
CA MET A 100 -5.85 -3.44 -7.62
C MET A 100 -5.82 -4.88 -7.10
N ALA A 101 -6.96 -5.56 -7.04
CA ALA A 101 -7.01 -6.98 -6.68
C ALA A 101 -6.26 -7.84 -7.72
N ILE A 102 -6.46 -7.57 -9.01
CA ILE A 102 -5.75 -8.24 -10.10
C ILE A 102 -4.25 -7.97 -9.99
N PHE A 103 -3.85 -6.70 -9.83
CA PHE A 103 -2.45 -6.32 -9.70
C PHE A 103 -1.79 -6.94 -8.47
N GLY A 104 -2.48 -6.94 -7.32
CA GLY A 104 -2.01 -7.57 -6.10
C GLY A 104 -1.87 -9.08 -6.23
N TRP A 105 -2.65 -9.72 -7.10
CA TRP A 105 -2.60 -11.17 -7.31
C TRP A 105 -1.70 -11.61 -8.46
N LEU A 106 -1.41 -10.73 -9.43
CA LEU A 106 -0.56 -10.99 -10.58
C LEU A 106 0.80 -11.65 -10.23
N PRO A 107 1.50 -11.26 -9.14
CA PRO A 107 2.77 -11.86 -8.78
C PRO A 107 2.62 -13.34 -8.48
N SER A 108 1.43 -13.81 -8.06
CA SER A 108 1.19 -15.19 -7.61
C SER A 108 1.47 -16.23 -8.70
N TRP A 109 1.38 -15.84 -9.98
CA TRP A 109 1.61 -16.70 -11.14
C TRP A 109 3.09 -16.84 -11.53
N LEU A 110 3.96 -15.99 -10.98
CA LEU A 110 5.41 -16.09 -11.21
C LEU A 110 6.00 -17.32 -10.47
N PRO A 111 7.21 -17.78 -10.80
CA PRO A 111 7.92 -18.72 -9.94
C PRO A 111 8.33 -18.02 -8.63
N ARG A 112 8.22 -18.74 -7.50
CA ARG A 112 8.77 -18.27 -6.22
C ARG A 112 10.29 -18.24 -6.29
N GLN A 113 10.89 -17.16 -5.82
CA GLN A 113 12.34 -17.09 -5.67
C GLN A 113 12.74 -17.68 -4.34
N GLN A 114 13.83 -18.46 -4.33
CA GLN A 114 14.38 -18.95 -3.07
C GLN A 114 15.05 -17.79 -2.35
N PRO A 115 14.76 -17.55 -1.05
CA PRO A 115 15.45 -16.52 -0.31
C PRO A 115 16.94 -16.87 -0.24
N ALA A 116 17.79 -15.86 -0.45
CA ALA A 116 19.21 -16.06 -0.29
C ALA A 116 19.50 -16.41 1.17
N VAL A 117 20.10 -17.58 1.41
CA VAL A 117 20.54 -17.99 2.75
C VAL A 117 21.82 -17.22 3.06
N LEU A 118 21.68 -16.05 3.67
CA LEU A 118 22.81 -15.31 4.23
C LEU A 118 22.95 -15.65 5.73
N PRO A 119 24.18 -15.60 6.27
CA PRO A 119 24.41 -15.86 7.69
C PRO A 119 23.56 -14.90 8.53
N PRO A 120 22.90 -15.39 9.60
CA PRO A 120 22.06 -14.57 10.45
C PRO A 120 22.92 -13.54 11.18
N ARG A 121 22.85 -12.28 10.75
CA ARG A 121 23.33 -11.15 11.55
C ARG A 121 22.32 -10.90 12.68
N SER A 122 22.74 -11.00 13.95
CA SER A 122 21.90 -11.00 15.16
C SER A 122 21.26 -9.64 15.52
N TYR A 123 20.91 -8.80 14.54
CA TYR A 123 20.36 -7.45 14.76
C TYR A 123 18.83 -7.42 14.95
N ARG A 124 18.20 -8.54 15.29
CA ARG A 124 16.73 -8.61 15.44
C ARG A 124 16.20 -7.58 16.45
N TYR A 125 16.87 -7.43 17.59
CA TYR A 125 16.49 -6.46 18.61
C TYR A 125 16.66 -5.02 18.13
N LEU A 126 17.69 -4.73 17.32
CA LEU A 126 17.90 -3.42 16.74
C LEU A 126 16.80 -3.08 15.73
N TRP A 127 16.38 -4.02 14.88
CA TRP A 127 15.25 -3.82 13.97
C TRP A 127 13.93 -3.58 14.69
N VAL A 128 13.66 -4.34 15.77
CA VAL A 128 12.46 -4.14 16.60
C VAL A 128 12.51 -2.78 17.30
N ALA A 129 13.66 -2.41 17.88
CA ALA A 129 13.85 -1.10 18.51
C ALA A 129 13.65 0.04 17.50
N LEU A 130 14.22 -0.11 16.29
CA LEU A 130 14.05 0.86 15.20
C LEU A 130 12.58 0.98 14.77
N LEU A 131 11.87 -0.15 14.68
CA LEU A 131 10.43 -0.15 14.37
C LEU A 131 9.64 0.62 15.42
N LEU A 132 9.82 0.26 16.69
CA LEU A 132 9.11 0.88 17.80
C LEU A 132 9.42 2.38 17.86
N PHE A 133 10.68 2.77 17.76
CA PHE A 133 11.10 4.17 17.77
C PHE A 133 10.52 4.94 16.58
N THR A 134 10.54 4.36 15.38
CA THR A 134 9.97 4.99 14.19
C THR A 134 8.46 5.17 14.31
N ILE A 135 7.75 4.16 14.81
CA ILE A 135 6.31 4.24 15.03
C ILE A 135 6.01 5.31 16.08
N LEU A 136 6.69 5.27 17.23
CA LEU A 136 6.53 6.23 18.32
C LEU A 136 6.78 7.68 17.91
N LEU A 137 7.67 7.94 16.95
CA LEU A 137 7.94 9.29 16.50
C LEU A 137 7.05 9.75 15.35
N ARG A 138 6.62 8.84 14.46
CA ARG A 138 5.93 9.21 13.21
C ARG A 138 4.43 9.03 13.24
N TRP A 139 3.90 8.18 14.12
CA TRP A 139 2.49 7.81 14.13
C TRP A 139 1.60 8.59 15.12
N PRO A 140 2.10 9.02 16.31
CA PRO A 140 1.27 9.81 17.20
C PRO A 140 0.77 11.09 16.54
N ASN A 141 -0.45 11.49 16.92
CA ASN A 141 -1.09 12.73 16.48
C ASN A 141 -1.35 12.85 14.98
N LEU A 142 -1.32 11.75 14.21
CA LEU A 142 -1.66 11.78 12.78
C LEU A 142 -3.01 12.44 12.53
N GLY A 143 -4.03 12.06 13.30
CA GLY A 143 -5.38 12.62 13.21
C GLY A 143 -5.67 13.76 14.17
N TYR A 144 -4.68 14.37 14.82
CA TYR A 144 -4.94 15.40 15.85
C TYR A 144 -5.30 16.76 15.26
N LYS A 145 -4.68 17.14 14.14
CA LYS A 145 -4.96 18.40 13.46
C LYS A 145 -5.88 18.16 12.27
N GLU A 146 -6.95 18.95 12.23
CA GLU A 146 -7.84 19.07 11.07
C GLU A 146 -7.05 19.44 9.82
N LEU A 147 -7.61 19.09 8.65
CA LEU A 147 -7.04 19.41 7.35
C LEU A 147 -6.87 20.93 7.20
N GLN A 148 -5.62 21.37 7.11
CA GLN A 148 -5.28 22.79 6.98
C GLN A 148 -4.21 23.00 5.91
N GLY A 149 -4.25 24.17 5.28
CA GLY A 149 -3.23 24.57 4.30
C GLY A 149 -3.22 23.68 3.06
N ASP A 150 -2.07 23.07 2.77
CA ASP A 150 -1.85 22.28 1.57
C ASP A 150 -2.57 20.92 1.58
N GLU A 151 -2.78 20.32 2.76
CA GLU A 151 -3.57 19.09 2.91
C GLU A 151 -5.01 19.26 2.42
N GLY A 152 -5.64 20.41 2.72
CA GLY A 152 -6.99 20.73 2.26
C GLY A 152 -7.07 20.92 0.74
N ILE A 153 -6.03 21.53 0.14
CA ILE A 153 -5.93 21.69 -1.32
C ILE A 153 -5.82 20.31 -1.98
N VAL A 154 -4.95 19.44 -1.46
CA VAL A 154 -4.78 18.06 -1.95
C VAL A 154 -6.10 17.29 -1.90
N MET A 155 -6.85 17.42 -0.80
CA MET A 155 -8.13 16.74 -0.64
C MET A 155 -9.23 17.29 -1.54
N ASN A 156 -9.27 18.61 -1.77
CA ASN A 156 -10.23 19.20 -2.70
C ASN A 156 -9.97 18.73 -4.14
N ARG A 157 -8.69 18.68 -4.55
CA ARG A 157 -8.29 18.14 -5.86
C ARG A 157 -8.61 16.66 -5.99
N ALA A 158 -8.37 15.86 -4.94
CA ALA A 158 -8.76 14.46 -4.93
C ALA A 158 -10.28 14.30 -5.12
N ALA A 159 -11.09 15.13 -4.45
CA ALA A 159 -12.55 15.11 -4.59
C ALA A 159 -13.00 15.43 -6.03
N ALA A 160 -12.46 16.51 -6.60
CA ALA A 160 -12.77 16.94 -7.95
C ALA A 160 -12.35 15.90 -9.00
N ALA A 161 -11.17 15.30 -8.85
CA ALA A 161 -10.70 14.19 -9.68
C ALA A 161 -11.65 12.97 -9.61
N LEU A 162 -12.13 12.61 -8.41
CA LEU A 162 -13.11 11.52 -8.27
C LEU A 162 -14.47 11.83 -8.92
N LEU A 163 -14.84 13.11 -8.98
CA LEU A 163 -16.04 13.58 -9.68
C LEU A 163 -15.86 13.66 -11.21
N GLY A 164 -14.66 13.38 -11.72
CA GLY A 164 -14.35 13.37 -13.16
C GLY A 164 -13.78 14.68 -13.69
N ASP A 165 -13.23 15.55 -12.84
CA ASP A 165 -12.40 16.66 -13.31
C ASP A 165 -10.98 16.17 -13.62
N ASP A 166 -10.77 15.81 -14.89
CA ASP A 166 -9.53 15.21 -15.36
C ASP A 166 -8.32 16.14 -15.25
N ASN A 167 -8.54 17.47 -15.18
CA ASN A 167 -7.48 18.47 -15.21
C ASN A 167 -6.83 18.70 -13.83
N GLU A 168 -7.50 18.31 -12.75
CA GLU A 168 -7.10 18.67 -11.38
C GLU A 168 -5.73 18.14 -10.97
N LEU A 169 -5.34 16.96 -11.48
CA LEU A 169 -4.01 16.41 -11.25
C LEU A 169 -2.89 17.19 -11.98
N PHE A 170 -3.20 17.86 -13.10
CA PHE A 170 -2.23 18.63 -13.88
C PHE A 170 -2.08 20.08 -13.42
N LEU A 171 -3.11 20.61 -12.76
CA LEU A 171 -3.08 21.95 -12.17
C LEU A 171 -2.29 22.02 -10.86
N HIS A 172 -1.83 20.87 -10.36
CA HIS A 172 -1.07 20.77 -9.13
C HIS A 172 0.43 20.96 -9.36
N GLN A 173 1.07 21.81 -8.56
CA GLN A 173 2.49 22.17 -8.74
C GLN A 173 3.46 21.08 -8.24
N LYS A 174 3.00 20.15 -7.40
CA LYS A 174 3.79 19.02 -6.90
C LYS A 174 3.41 17.74 -7.67
N GLY A 175 4.22 16.69 -7.53
CA GLY A 175 3.91 15.40 -8.15
C GLY A 175 2.54 14.86 -7.71
N PRO A 176 1.78 14.18 -8.61
CA PRO A 176 0.37 13.84 -8.37
C PRO A 176 0.18 12.78 -7.28
N ILE A 177 1.26 12.09 -6.86
CA ILE A 177 1.22 11.00 -5.87
C ILE A 177 0.60 11.46 -4.55
N GLU A 178 0.81 12.70 -4.13
CA GLU A 178 0.23 13.20 -2.88
C GLU A 178 -1.30 13.33 -2.93
N ILE A 179 -1.88 13.45 -4.13
CA ILE A 179 -3.33 13.42 -4.38
C ILE A 179 -3.79 11.97 -4.61
N LEU A 180 -3.06 11.19 -5.40
CA LEU A 180 -3.45 9.83 -5.80
C LEU A 180 -3.57 8.87 -4.61
N LEU A 181 -2.64 8.93 -3.65
CA LEU A 181 -2.62 8.03 -2.48
C LEU A 181 -3.84 8.19 -1.56
N PRO A 182 -4.27 9.38 -1.16
CA PRO A 182 -5.52 9.53 -0.43
C PRO A 182 -6.75 9.32 -1.30
N MET A 183 -6.70 9.74 -2.57
CA MET A 183 -7.79 9.54 -3.52
C MET A 183 -8.14 8.05 -3.69
N MET A 184 -7.15 7.16 -3.83
CA MET A 184 -7.41 5.72 -3.96
C MET A 184 -8.04 5.13 -2.70
N ILE A 185 -7.63 5.59 -1.50
CA ILE A 185 -8.17 5.08 -0.24
C ILE A 185 -9.60 5.56 -0.07
N TRP A 186 -9.84 6.84 -0.34
CA TRP A 186 -11.17 7.42 -0.32
C TRP A 186 -12.08 6.67 -1.28
N GLN A 187 -11.64 6.45 -2.52
CA GLN A 187 -12.47 5.78 -3.51
C GLN A 187 -12.71 4.31 -3.19
N ALA A 188 -11.68 3.58 -2.73
CA ALA A 188 -11.83 2.17 -2.40
C ALA A 188 -12.72 1.96 -1.16
N SER A 189 -12.49 2.72 -0.09
CA SER A 189 -13.24 2.57 1.17
C SER A 189 -14.61 3.26 1.15
N GLY A 190 -14.76 4.34 0.39
CA GLY A 190 -15.91 5.24 0.42
C GLY A 190 -15.89 6.24 1.57
N ALA A 191 -14.81 6.28 2.37
CA ALA A 191 -14.67 7.18 3.50
C ALA A 191 -13.22 7.68 3.64
N ILE A 192 -13.05 8.94 4.00
CA ILE A 192 -11.74 9.47 4.35
C ILE A 192 -11.89 10.50 5.47
N HIS A 193 -10.94 10.47 6.40
CA HIS A 193 -10.77 11.49 7.43
C HIS A 193 -9.28 11.69 7.69
N ASP A 194 -8.97 12.68 8.50
CA ASP A 194 -7.64 13.26 8.68
C ASP A 194 -6.56 12.21 8.98
N LEU A 195 -6.90 11.22 9.82
CA LEU A 195 -5.99 10.13 10.14
C LEU A 195 -5.64 9.30 8.89
N TRP A 196 -6.64 8.80 8.15
CA TRP A 196 -6.40 7.90 7.03
C TRP A 196 -5.77 8.57 5.82
N LEU A 197 -5.97 9.88 5.65
CA LEU A 197 -5.24 10.68 4.67
C LEU A 197 -3.72 10.55 4.86
N LYS A 198 -3.26 10.58 6.11
CA LYS A 198 -1.85 10.66 6.47
C LYS A 198 -1.17 9.30 6.59
N VAL A 199 -1.94 8.23 6.79
CA VAL A 199 -1.44 6.85 6.92
C VAL A 199 -0.54 6.40 5.75
N PRO A 200 -0.89 6.59 4.45
CA PRO A 200 0.01 6.27 3.35
C PRO A 200 1.41 6.87 3.52
N PHE A 201 1.46 8.15 3.88
CA PHE A 201 2.71 8.88 4.03
C PHE A 201 3.47 8.46 5.28
N ALA A 202 2.78 8.16 6.39
CA ALA A 202 3.39 7.59 7.59
C ALA A 202 4.02 6.21 7.33
N ILE A 203 3.35 5.36 6.54
CA ILE A 203 3.88 4.06 6.12
C ILE A 203 5.11 4.26 5.21
N ALA A 204 5.00 5.08 4.17
CA ALA A 204 6.11 5.37 3.26
C ALA A 204 7.33 5.90 4.03
N SER A 205 7.09 6.86 4.94
CA SER A 205 8.12 7.44 5.80
C SER A 205 8.75 6.42 6.75
N THR A 206 7.95 5.50 7.29
CA THR A 206 8.45 4.37 8.09
C THR A 206 9.33 3.47 7.23
N LEU A 207 8.87 3.04 6.06
CA LEU A 207 9.63 2.20 5.13
C LEU A 207 10.97 2.83 4.74
N THR A 208 11.02 4.15 4.50
CA THR A 208 12.27 4.87 4.18
C THR A 208 13.33 4.71 5.28
N VAL A 209 12.95 4.77 6.57
CA VAL A 209 13.90 4.58 7.68
C VAL A 209 14.53 3.19 7.60
N PHE A 210 13.72 2.15 7.32
CA PHE A 210 14.22 0.79 7.19
C PHE A 210 15.10 0.61 5.95
N VAL A 211 14.74 1.23 4.81
CA VAL A 211 15.58 1.21 3.61
C VAL A 211 16.94 1.82 3.89
N VAL A 212 17.01 2.98 4.55
CA VAL A 212 18.27 3.64 4.91
C VAL A 212 19.08 2.78 5.88
N ALA A 213 18.45 2.19 6.90
CA ALA A 213 19.11 1.29 7.84
C ALA A 213 19.67 0.04 7.13
N SER A 214 18.92 -0.55 6.20
CA SER A 214 19.36 -1.70 5.40
C SER A 214 20.53 -1.33 4.49
N LEU A 215 20.49 -0.17 3.82
CA LEU A 215 21.59 0.33 2.99
C LEU A 215 22.85 0.58 3.81
N GLY A 216 22.71 1.21 4.98
CA GLY A 216 23.81 1.37 5.94
C GLY A 216 24.40 0.02 6.30
N SER A 217 23.58 -0.98 6.63
CA SER A 217 24.07 -2.33 6.96
C SER A 217 24.76 -3.08 5.80
N PHE A 218 24.57 -2.64 4.56
CA PHE A 218 25.18 -3.23 3.38
C PHE A 218 26.57 -2.64 3.09
N LEU A 219 26.79 -1.37 3.44
CA LEU A 219 28.05 -0.66 3.19
C LEU A 219 29.17 -0.99 4.22
N TRP A 220 28.85 -1.73 5.30
CA TRP A 220 29.77 -2.13 6.37
C TRP A 220 29.72 -3.65 6.65
#